data_AF-A0A0V0GRL1-F1
#
_entry.id   AF-A0A0V0GRL1-F1
#
_cell.length_a   1.000
_cell.length_b   1.000
_cell.length_c   1.000
_cell.angle_alpha   90.00
_cell.angle_beta   90.00
_cell.angle_gamma   90.00
#
_symmetry.space_group_name_H-M   'P 1'
#
loop_
_entity.id
_entity.type
_entity.pdbx_description
1 polymer ?
#
loop_
_entity_poly.entity_id
_entity_poly.type
_entity_poly.pdbx_seq_one_letter_code
_entity_poly.pdbx_strand_id
1 'polypeptide(L)'
;WNNVAILKLLWDIDQKKDCLWIRWVNAYYIKNESLEICPIPLNATWVVRKVIKSRKSLESLVQPEDLGSKLNSVVENGQFSIKKCTTALCLYSQGSPGRV
;
A
#
# COMPACT_ATOMS: atom_id res chain seq x y z
N TRP A 1 -9.71 -11.78 -1.35
CA TRP A 1 -9.27 -10.60 -2.12
C TRP A 1 -7.77 -10.72 -2.36
N ASN A 2 -7.30 -10.27 -3.53
CA ASN A 2 -5.89 -10.37 -3.89
C ASN A 2 -5.07 -9.27 -3.19
N ASN A 3 -4.18 -9.64 -2.26
CA ASN A 3 -3.33 -8.71 -1.52
C ASN A 3 -2.43 -7.88 -2.45
N VAL A 4 -1.96 -8.47 -3.55
CA VAL A 4 -1.13 -7.77 -4.54
C VAL A 4 -1.91 -6.65 -5.22
N ALA A 5 -3.18 -6.89 -5.54
CA ALA A 5 -4.05 -5.87 -6.13
C ALA A 5 -4.32 -4.71 -5.16
N ILE A 6 -4.45 -5.00 -3.86
CA ILE A 6 -4.62 -3.95 -2.83
C ILE A 6 -3.35 -3.11 -2.70
N LEU A 7 -2.18 -3.74 -2.69
CA LEU A 7 -0.88 -3.04 -2.65
C LEU A 7 -0.63 -2.22 -3.92
N LYS A 8 -1.09 -2.70 -5.08
CA LYS A 8 -1.06 -1.94 -6.33
C LYS A 8 -1.88 -0.66 -6.22
N LEU A 9 -3.09 -0.73 -5.67
CA LEU A 9 -3.93 0.44 -5.43
C LEU A 9 -3.29 1.42 -4.44
N LEU A 10 -2.65 0.92 -3.39
CA LEU A 10 -1.91 1.75 -2.45
C LEU A 10 -0.78 2.52 -3.15
N TRP A 11 -0.01 1.84 -4.01
CA TRP A 11 1.03 2.46 -4.82
C TRP A 11 0.49 3.50 -5.79
N ASP A 12 -0.63 3.21 -6.47
CA ASP A 12 -1.26 4.17 -7.36
C ASP A 12 -1.67 5.44 -6.58
N ILE A 13 -2.25 5.32 -5.38
CA ILE A 13 -2.66 6.49 -4.57
C ILE A 13 -1.47 7.37 -4.19
N ASP A 14 -0.31 6.75 -3.91
CA ASP A 14 0.92 7.45 -3.54
C ASP A 14 1.58 8.17 -4.72
N GLN A 15 1.67 7.48 -5.87
CA GLN A 15 2.49 7.89 -7.01
C GLN A 15 1.70 8.57 -8.14
N LYS A 16 0.44 8.21 -8.36
CA LYS A 16 -0.37 8.70 -9.50
C LYS A 16 -1.36 9.78 -9.10
N LYS A 17 -0.84 10.90 -8.60
CA LYS A 17 -1.66 12.05 -8.18
C LYS A 17 -2.38 12.76 -9.34
N ASP A 18 -2.15 12.34 -10.58
CA ASP A 18 -2.78 12.92 -11.77
C ASP A 18 -4.14 12.29 -12.12
N CYS A 19 -4.44 11.08 -11.62
CA CYS A 19 -5.73 10.45 -11.88
C CYS A 19 -6.85 11.05 -11.02
N LEU A 20 -8.00 11.36 -11.61
CA LEU A 20 -9.11 12.02 -10.92
C LEU A 20 -9.60 11.25 -9.68
N TRP A 21 -9.75 9.93 -9.77
CA TRP A 21 -10.18 9.11 -8.62
C TRP A 21 -9.14 9.13 -7.49
N ILE A 22 -7.86 9.25 -7.82
CA ILE A 22 -6.75 9.34 -6.85
C ILE A 22 -6.72 10.71 -6.20
N ARG A 23 -6.92 11.78 -6.98
CA ARG A 23 -7.09 13.15 -6.45
C ARG A 23 -8.28 13.23 -5.52
N TRP A 24 -9.39 12.60 -5.88
CA TRP A 24 -10.59 12.55 -5.05
C TRP A 24 -10.34 11.82 -3.73
N VAL A 25 -9.68 10.65 -3.77
CA VAL A 25 -9.30 9.93 -2.53
C VAL A 25 -8.35 10.77 -1.67
N ASN A 26 -7.35 11.41 -2.29
CA ASN A 26 -6.39 12.26 -1.58
C ASN A 26 -7.05 13.49 -0.93
N ALA A 27 -7.96 14.16 -1.64
CA ALA A 27 -8.65 15.33 -1.11
C ALA A 27 -9.69 14.97 -0.04
N TYR A 28 -10.47 13.91 -0.26
CA TYR A 28 -11.62 13.57 0.58
C TYR A 28 -11.27 12.72 1.80
N TYR A 29 -10.41 11.71 1.64
CA TYR A 29 -10.07 10.77 2.71
C TYR A 29 -8.73 11.07 3.35
N ILE A 30 -7.72 11.41 2.54
CA ILE A 30 -6.36 11.65 3.02
C ILE A 30 -6.16 13.10 3.44
N LYS A 31 -7.05 14.00 3.02
CA LYS A 31 -7.02 15.44 3.30
C LYS A 31 -5.69 16.10 2.89
N ASN A 32 -5.06 15.62 1.82
CA ASN A 32 -3.73 16.01 1.35
C ASN A 32 -2.60 15.82 2.39
N GLU A 33 -2.81 15.02 3.44
CA GLU A 33 -1.75 14.59 4.34
C GLU A 33 -0.92 13.46 3.73
N SER A 34 0.16 13.06 4.41
CA SER A 34 0.93 11.89 4.00
C SER A 34 0.13 10.60 4.23
N LEU A 35 0.21 9.68 3.26
CA LEU A 35 -0.40 8.35 3.35
C LEU A 35 0.08 7.54 4.56
N GLU A 36 1.23 7.88 5.13
CA GLU A 36 1.78 7.25 6.33
C GLU A 36 1.00 7.62 7.59
N ILE A 37 0.72 8.91 7.76
CA ILE A 37 0.22 9.50 9.01
C ILE A 37 -1.31 9.55 9.01
N CYS A 38 -1.92 9.65 7.82
CA CYS A 38 -3.36 9.81 7.68
C CYS A 38 -4.16 8.75 8.48
N PRO A 39 -5.17 9.13 9.26
CA PRO A 39 -6.04 8.18 9.97
C PRO A 39 -6.89 7.37 9.00
N ILE A 40 -7.26 6.14 9.37
CA ILE A 40 -8.16 5.31 8.57
C ILE A 40 -9.56 5.95 8.63
N PRO A 41 -10.15 6.41 7.51
CA PRO A 41 -11.42 7.12 7.55
C PRO A 41 -12.56 6.14 7.84
N LEU A 42 -13.31 6.38 8.91
CA LEU A 42 -14.43 5.53 9.34
C LEU A 42 -15.59 5.55 8.34
N ASN A 43 -15.83 6.73 7.76
CA ASN A 43 -16.86 7.01 6.75
C ASN A 43 -16.48 6.55 5.33
N ALA A 44 -15.28 6.00 5.13
CA ALA A 44 -14.87 5.50 3.83
C ALA A 44 -15.49 4.14 3.50
N THR A 45 -15.59 3.83 2.21
CA THR A 45 -15.99 2.49 1.76
C THR A 45 -14.99 1.45 2.27
N TRP A 46 -15.45 0.20 2.42
CA TRP A 46 -14.60 -0.89 2.90
C TRP A 46 -13.31 -1.04 2.08
N VAL A 47 -13.37 -0.83 0.77
CA VAL A 47 -12.21 -0.91 -0.14
C VAL A 47 -11.16 0.14 0.22
N VAL A 48 -11.55 1.41 0.35
CA VAL A 48 -10.62 2.50 0.71
C VAL A 48 -9.99 2.24 2.07
N ARG A 49 -10.78 1.82 3.06
CA ARG A 49 -10.26 1.44 4.39
C ARG A 49 -9.24 0.30 4.30
N LYS A 50 -9.51 -0.70 3.45
CA LYS A 50 -8.61 -1.86 3.27
C LYS A 50 -7.29 -1.45 2.60
N VAL A 51 -7.33 -0.57 1.59
CA VAL A 51 -6.15 -0.04 0.91
C VAL A 51 -5.30 0.81 1.86
N ILE A 52 -5.90 1.75 2.60
CA ILE A 52 -5.14 2.56 3.57
C ILE A 52 -4.54 1.65 4.66
N LYS A 53 -5.29 0.65 5.13
CA LYS A 53 -4.81 -0.29 6.15
C LYS A 53 -3.67 -1.18 5.66
N SER A 54 -3.57 -1.48 4.36
CA SER A 54 -2.50 -2.34 3.83
C SER A 54 -1.11 -1.72 3.90
N ARG A 55 -1.00 -0.41 4.15
CA ARG A 55 0.30 0.24 4.43
C ARG A 55 1.04 -0.43 5.61
N LYS A 56 0.29 -0.89 6.63
CA LYS A 56 0.83 -1.63 7.78
C LYS A 56 1.32 -3.03 7.41
N SER A 57 0.71 -3.65 6.41
CA SER A 57 1.22 -4.92 5.89
C SER A 57 2.60 -4.75 5.28
N LEU A 58 2.92 -3.55 4.75
CA LEU A 58 4.25 -3.20 4.22
C LEU A 58 5.28 -2.97 5.33
N GLU A 59 4.88 -2.46 6.51
CA GLU A 59 5.74 -2.33 7.70
C GLU A 59 6.33 -3.66 8.15
N SER A 60 5.64 -4.77 7.90
CA SER A 60 6.10 -6.11 8.28
C SER A 60 7.00 -6.77 7.23
N LEU A 61 7.05 -6.24 6.00
CA LEU A 61 7.78 -6.83 4.87
C LEU A 61 9.20 -6.30 4.71
N VAL A 62 9.48 -5.08 5.20
CA VAL A 62 10.73 -4.34 4.96
C VAL A 62 11.13 -3.58 6.24
N GLN A 63 12.43 -3.42 6.47
CA GLN A 63 13.04 -2.63 7.56
C GLN A 63 12.44 -1.20 7.67
N PRO A 64 12.59 -0.50 8.82
CA PRO A 64 11.89 0.75 9.09
C PRO A 64 12.48 1.93 8.29
N GLU A 65 12.10 2.01 7.02
CA GLU A 65 12.21 3.21 6.17
C GLU A 65 10.81 3.77 5.84
N ASP A 66 10.77 5.00 5.33
CA ASP A 66 9.58 5.69 4.83
C ASP A 66 8.78 4.85 3.80
N LEU A 67 7.47 5.01 3.75
CA LEU A 67 6.52 4.29 2.89
C LEU A 67 6.90 4.42 1.42
N GLY A 68 7.43 5.57 1.00
CA GLY A 68 7.95 5.77 -0.35
C GLY A 68 9.07 4.78 -0.69
N SER A 69 10.06 4.63 0.19
CA SER A 69 11.15 3.65 0.01
C SER A 69 10.63 2.21 -0.03
N LYS A 70 9.66 1.88 0.84
CA LYS A 70 9.03 0.55 0.84
C LYS A 70 8.30 0.26 -0.46
N LEU A 71 7.55 1.24 -0.98
CA LEU A 71 6.86 1.13 -2.26
C LEU A 71 7.85 1.00 -3.42
N ASN A 72 9.00 1.66 -3.37
CA ASN A 72 10.04 1.53 -4.39
C ASN A 72 10.61 0.10 -4.49
N SER A 73 10.65 -0.67 -3.39
CA SER A 73 11.12 -2.06 -3.42
C SER A 73 10.26 -2.99 -4.30
N VAL A 74 8.97 -2.67 -4.48
CA VAL A 74 8.01 -3.43 -5.31
C VAL A 74 7.80 -2.79 -6.69
N VAL A 75 8.63 -1.82 -7.05
CA VAL A 75 8.60 -1.15 -8.36
C VAL A 75 9.70 -1.69 -9.27
N GLU A 76 9.41 -1.72 -10.57
CA GLU A 76 10.32 -2.10 -11.63
C GLU A 76 10.03 -1.19 -12.83
N ASN A 77 11.06 -0.51 -13.35
CA ASN A 77 10.92 0.44 -14.47
C ASN A 77 9.89 1.56 -14.23
N GLY A 78 9.79 2.07 -12.99
CA GLY A 78 8.82 3.11 -12.62
C GLY A 78 7.36 2.63 -12.54
N GLN A 79 7.12 1.32 -12.65
CA GLN A 79 5.80 0.72 -12.51
C GLN A 79 5.78 -0.33 -11.42
N PHE A 80 4.64 -0.47 -10.73
CA PHE A 80 4.45 -1.55 -9.76
C PHE A 80 4.63 -2.93 -10.41
N SER A 81 5.52 -3.76 -9.85
CA SER A 81 5.79 -5.12 -10.32
C SER A 81 5.04 -6.14 -9.47
N ILE A 82 4.01 -6.75 -10.07
CA ILE A 82 3.23 -7.84 -9.46
C ILE A 82 4.15 -8.99 -9.03
N LYS A 83 5.15 -9.32 -9.86
CA LYS A 83 6.12 -10.38 -9.59
C LYS A 83 6.90 -10.09 -8.30
N LYS A 84 7.54 -8.92 -8.21
CA LYS A 84 8.31 -8.52 -7.02
C LYS A 84 7.45 -8.48 -5.75
N CYS A 85 6.25 -7.91 -5.84
CA CYS A 85 5.31 -7.86 -4.71
C CYS A 85 4.90 -9.28 -4.24
N THR A 86 4.61 -10.17 -5.18
CA THR A 86 4.26 -11.56 -4.86
C THR A 86 5.42 -12.28 -4.18
N THR A 87 6.65 -12.12 -4.68
CA THR A 87 7.86 -12.67 -4.06
C THR A 87 8.06 -12.13 -2.65
N ALA A 88 7.93 -10.82 -2.44
CA ALA A 88 8.06 -10.20 -1.11
C ALA A 88 7.03 -10.75 -0.11
N LEU A 89 5.76 -10.88 -0.53
CA LEU A 89 4.71 -11.49 0.28
C LEU A 89 4.98 -12.97 0.58
N CYS A 90 5.51 -13.72 -0.38
CA CYS A 90 5.86 -15.13 -0.20
C CYS A 90 6.99 -15.30 0.81
N LEU A 91 8.07 -14.51 0.69
CA LEU A 91 9.20 -14.53 1.63
C LEU A 91 8.75 -14.22 3.07
N TYR A 92 7.83 -13.27 3.24
CA TYR A 92 7.24 -12.97 4.54
C TYR A 92 6.41 -14.11 5.12
N SER A 93 5.62 -14.80 4.28
CA SER A 93 4.84 -15.96 4.73
C SER A 93 5.72 -17.14 5.19
N GLN A 94 6.92 -17.27 4.62
CA GLN A 94 7.89 -18.31 4.98
C GLN A 94 8.76 -17.94 6.20
N GLY A 95 8.87 -16.64 6.52
CA GLY A 95 9.67 -16.13 7.64
C GLY A 95 8.92 -15.91 8.96
N SER A 96 7.61 -16.17 9.02
CA SER A 96 6.84 -16.11 10.28
C SER A 96 6.77 -17.50 10.94
N PRO A 97 7.54 -17.78 12.01
CA PRO A 97 7.32 -18.97 12.81
C PRO A 97 5.99 -18.81 13.56
N GLY A 98 4.99 -19.59 13.16
CA GLY A 98 3.80 -19.86 13.97
C GLY A 98 2.64 -18.88 13.85
N ARG A 99 1.67 -19.23 12.99
CA ARG A 99 0.24 -19.11 13.28
C ARG A 99 -0.48 -20.30 12.66
N VAL A 100 -0.52 -21.38 13.44
CA VAL A 100 -1.56 -22.41 13.38
C VAL A 100 -2.26 -22.38 14.72
#